data_AF-A0AAP2Z5G8-F1
#
_entry.id   AF-A0AAP2Z5G8-F1
#
_cell.length_a   1.000
_cell.length_b   1.000
_cell.length_c   1.000
_cell.angle_alpha   90.00
_cell.angle_beta   90.00
_cell.angle_gamma   90.00
#
_symmetry.space_group_name_H-M   'P 1'
#
loop_
_entity.id
_entity.type
_entity.pdbx_description
1 polymer ?
#
loop_
_entity_poly.entity_id
_entity_poly.type
_entity_poly.pdbx_seq_one_letter_code
_entity_poly.pdbx_strand_id
1 'polypeptide(L)'
;MERSEYDRVDEARRGLTSRGVPGDDVDRLFDALVPEVDKVVERYDVADDVDLEEVTNGIRIGAARNIALMIDEEMWDADSCVDRVIKSVQEHESDIEMYAQSGSRANRSTFLLYPEMMRQRYVRE
;
A
#
# COMPACT_ATOMS: atom_id res chain seq x y z
N MET A 1 -2.79 -15.04 -15.10
CA MET A 1 -1.69 -14.45 -14.29
C MET A 1 -1.60 -13.01 -14.74
N GLU A 2 -2.37 -12.13 -14.10
CA GLU A 2 -2.27 -10.70 -14.37
C GLU A 2 -0.90 -10.21 -13.95
N ARG A 3 -0.22 -9.50 -14.85
CA ARG A 3 1.05 -8.85 -14.57
C ARG A 3 0.74 -7.72 -13.58
N SER A 4 1.48 -7.67 -12.48
CA SER A 4 1.66 -6.44 -11.69
C SER A 4 1.86 -5.26 -12.66
N GLU A 5 0.96 -4.27 -12.63
CA GLU A 5 1.06 -3.10 -13.52
C GLU A 5 2.27 -2.22 -13.16
N TYR A 6 2.66 -2.20 -11.88
CA TYR A 6 3.77 -1.37 -11.38
C TYR A 6 4.71 -2.20 -10.52
N ASP A 7 5.99 -2.26 -10.88
CA ASP A 7 6.98 -2.95 -10.06
C ASP A 7 7.83 -1.97 -9.23
N ARG A 8 7.66 -0.67 -9.44
CA ARG A 8 8.44 0.41 -8.82
C ARG A 8 7.56 1.62 -8.51
N VAL A 9 7.94 2.41 -7.50
CA VAL A 9 7.22 3.63 -7.10
C VAL A 9 7.14 4.65 -8.24
N ASP A 10 8.21 4.82 -9.03
CA ASP A 10 8.21 5.73 -10.19
C ASP A 10 7.26 5.27 -11.32
N GLU A 11 7.03 3.98 -11.44
CA GLU A 11 6.06 3.43 -12.40
C GLU A 11 4.64 3.66 -11.90
N ALA A 12 4.39 3.42 -10.61
CA ALA A 12 3.12 3.73 -9.97
C ALA A 12 2.77 5.22 -10.07
N ARG A 13 3.74 6.10 -9.81
CA ARG A 13 3.57 7.55 -9.96
C ARG A 13 3.18 7.92 -11.38
N ARG A 14 3.96 7.45 -12.37
CA ARG A 14 3.66 7.69 -13.79
C ARG A 14 2.31 7.11 -14.22
N GLY A 15 1.97 5.93 -13.72
CA GLY A 15 0.69 5.27 -14.00
C GLY A 15 -0.52 6.08 -13.56
N LEU A 16 -0.48 6.65 -12.34
CA LEU A 16 -1.54 7.53 -11.85
C LEU A 16 -1.60 8.85 -12.62
N THR A 17 -0.45 9.49 -12.88
CA THR A 17 -0.44 10.74 -13.67
C THR A 17 -0.95 10.55 -15.10
N SER A 18 -0.73 9.37 -15.69
CA SER A 18 -1.23 9.04 -17.03
C SER A 18 -2.75 8.84 -17.06
N ARG A 19 -3.36 8.56 -15.90
CA ARG A 19 -4.82 8.46 -15.68
C ARG A 19 -5.46 9.78 -15.26
N GLY A 20 -4.69 10.87 -15.28
CA GLY A 20 -5.19 12.21 -14.98
C GLY A 20 -5.08 12.62 -13.52
N VAL A 21 -4.52 11.79 -12.63
CA VAL A 21 -4.27 12.21 -11.24
C VAL A 21 -3.15 13.27 -11.23
N PRO A 22 -3.35 14.45 -10.63
CA PRO A 22 -2.29 15.46 -10.55
C PRO A 22 -1.04 14.92 -9.85
N GLY A 23 0.14 15.23 -10.40
CA GLY A 23 1.41 14.74 -9.84
C GLY A 23 1.62 15.12 -8.37
N ASP A 24 1.18 16.33 -8.01
CA ASP A 24 1.27 16.84 -6.63
C ASP A 24 0.36 16.07 -5.67
N ASP A 25 -0.78 15.56 -6.16
CA ASP A 25 -1.67 14.70 -5.38
C ASP A 25 -1.09 13.30 -5.21
N VAL A 26 -0.41 12.77 -6.22
CA VAL A 26 0.30 11.48 -6.08
C VAL A 26 1.42 11.59 -5.05
N ASP A 27 2.16 12.69 -5.05
CA ASP A 27 3.20 12.94 -4.04
C ASP A 27 2.58 13.05 -2.64
N ARG A 28 1.49 13.81 -2.51
CA ARG A 28 0.75 13.93 -1.25
C ARG A 28 0.24 12.58 -0.74
N LEU A 29 -0.25 11.71 -1.62
CA LEU A 29 -0.63 10.34 -1.27
C LEU A 29 0.57 9.56 -0.70
N PHE A 30 1.70 9.58 -1.41
CA PHE A 30 2.88 8.80 -1.03
C PHE A 30 3.54 9.28 0.24
N ASP A 31 3.46 10.59 0.53
CA ASP A 31 3.93 11.18 1.77
C ASP A 31 2.97 10.89 2.93
N ALA A 32 1.66 10.93 2.69
CA ALA A 32 0.65 10.64 3.70
C ALA A 32 0.66 9.17 4.18
N LEU A 33 1.13 8.24 3.34
CA LEU A 33 1.23 6.82 3.70
C LEU A 33 2.37 6.54 4.69
N VAL A 34 3.48 7.29 4.65
CA VAL A 34 4.67 7.05 5.50
C VAL A 34 4.34 7.00 7.00
N PRO A 35 3.71 8.03 7.60
CA PRO A 35 3.43 8.00 9.03
C PRO A 35 2.45 6.88 9.42
N GLU A 36 1.61 6.43 8.49
CA GLU A 36 0.68 5.31 8.76
C GLU A 36 1.41 3.96 8.70
N VAL A 37 2.40 3.80 7.83
CA VAL A 37 3.29 2.62 7.83
C VAL A 37 4.04 2.52 9.16
N ASP A 38 4.61 3.63 9.62
CA ASP A 38 5.35 3.68 10.89
C ASP A 38 4.48 3.22 12.07
N LYS A 39 3.24 3.73 12.17
CA LYS A 39 2.29 3.32 13.21
C LYS A 39 1.98 1.83 13.17
N VAL A 40 1.75 1.27 11.98
CA VAL A 40 1.44 -0.15 11.80
C VAL A 40 2.62 -1.03 12.21
N VAL A 41 3.83 -0.65 11.80
CA VAL A 41 5.05 -1.39 12.13
C VAL A 41 5.36 -1.32 13.64
N GLU A 42 5.21 -0.15 14.27
CA GLU A 42 5.37 0.03 15.71
C GLU A 42 4.33 -0.79 16.49
N ARG A 43 3.06 -0.75 16.07
CA ARG A 43 1.96 -1.49 16.71
C ARG A 43 2.21 -3.00 16.74
N TYR A 44 2.82 -3.54 15.69
CA TYR A 44 3.12 -4.96 15.58
C TYR A 44 4.49 -5.34 16.15
N ASP A 45 5.29 -4.37 16.61
CA ASP A 45 6.62 -4.59 17.18
C ASP A 45 7.56 -5.35 16.22
N VAL A 46 7.48 -5.02 14.93
CA VAL A 46 8.27 -5.66 13.85
C VAL A 46 9.26 -4.72 13.19
N ALA A 47 9.50 -3.54 13.76
CA ALA A 47 10.37 -2.50 13.19
C ALA A 47 11.80 -3.00 12.90
N ASP A 48 12.31 -3.90 13.73
CA ASP A 48 13.65 -4.49 13.57
C ASP A 48 13.68 -5.68 12.59
N ASP A 49 12.51 -6.24 12.26
CA ASP A 49 12.37 -7.44 11.42
C ASP A 49 12.03 -7.11 9.96
N VAL A 50 11.74 -5.84 9.65
CA VAL A 50 11.29 -5.40 8.33
C VAL A 50 12.16 -4.28 7.77
N ASP A 51 12.34 -4.29 6.45
CA ASP A 51 12.85 -3.13 5.73
C ASP A 51 11.70 -2.13 5.56
N LEU A 52 11.72 -1.06 6.37
CA LEU A 52 10.71 0.01 6.34
C LEU A 52 10.60 0.66 4.96
N GLU A 53 11.70 0.81 4.23
CA GLU A 53 11.69 1.40 2.89
C GLU A 53 11.00 0.46 1.91
N GLU A 54 11.30 -0.84 1.96
CA GLU A 54 10.64 -1.85 1.13
C GLU A 54 9.14 -1.94 1.41
N VAL A 55 8.74 -1.96 2.70
CA VAL A 55 7.34 -2.01 3.12
C VAL A 55 6.59 -0.76 2.65
N THR A 56 7.17 0.42 2.87
CA THR A 56 6.58 1.70 2.45
C THR A 56 6.42 1.75 0.93
N ASN A 57 7.43 1.33 0.17
CA ASN A 57 7.36 1.27 -1.28
C ASN A 57 6.31 0.28 -1.78
N GLY A 58 6.19 -0.88 -1.11
CA GLY A 58 5.12 -1.84 -1.37
C GLY A 58 3.74 -1.23 -1.17
N ILE A 59 3.51 -0.55 -0.05
CA ILE A 59 2.22 0.10 0.26
C ILE A 59 1.90 1.20 -0.75
N ARG A 60 2.86 2.06 -1.11
CA ARG A 60 2.69 3.10 -2.14
C ARG A 60 2.27 2.50 -3.48
N ILE A 61 2.95 1.44 -3.91
CA ILE A 61 2.62 0.73 -5.15
C ILE A 61 1.21 0.13 -5.06
N GLY A 62 0.86 -0.47 -3.93
CA GLY A 62 -0.44 -1.10 -3.74
C GLY A 62 -1.61 -0.13 -3.71
N ALA A 63 -1.43 1.02 -3.05
CA ALA A 63 -2.37 2.12 -3.07
C ALA A 63 -2.56 2.66 -4.50
N ALA A 64 -1.45 2.87 -5.23
CA ALA A 64 -1.52 3.32 -6.61
C ALA A 64 -2.21 2.30 -7.54
N ARG A 65 -1.96 1.00 -7.38
CA ARG A 65 -2.65 -0.04 -8.14
C ARG A 65 -4.16 -0.04 -7.87
N ASN A 66 -4.56 0.11 -6.61
CA ASN A 66 -5.97 0.15 -6.25
C ASN A 66 -6.64 1.40 -6.84
N ILE A 67 -6.03 2.58 -6.70
CA ILE A 67 -6.55 3.81 -7.32
C ILE A 67 -6.65 3.67 -8.84
N ALA A 68 -5.60 3.15 -9.49
CA ALA A 68 -5.60 2.93 -10.93
C ALA A 68 -6.76 2.02 -11.37
N LEU A 69 -6.98 0.90 -10.68
CA LEU A 69 -8.11 0.01 -10.92
C LEU A 69 -9.46 0.74 -10.74
N MET A 70 -9.62 1.51 -9.68
CA MET A 70 -10.88 2.22 -9.40
C MET A 70 -11.17 3.32 -10.43
N ILE A 71 -10.14 3.95 -11.00
CA ILE A 71 -10.29 4.90 -12.10
C ILE A 71 -10.62 4.17 -13.40
N ASP A 72 -9.91 3.08 -13.70
CA ASP A 72 -10.11 2.30 -14.94
C ASP A 72 -11.50 1.65 -15.01
N GLU A 73 -12.06 1.27 -13.85
CA GLU A 73 -13.43 0.76 -13.70
C GLU A 73 -14.48 1.89 -13.59
N GLU A 74 -14.09 3.15 -13.82
CA GLU A 74 -14.95 4.35 -13.74
C GLU A 74 -15.66 4.52 -12.38
N MET A 75 -15.12 3.90 -11.33
CA MET A 75 -15.70 3.97 -9.99
C MET A 75 -15.32 5.27 -9.28
N TRP A 76 -14.09 5.76 -9.49
CA TRP A 76 -13.56 6.97 -8.87
C TRP A 76 -13.03 7.95 -9.92
N ASP A 77 -13.28 9.23 -9.69
CA ASP A 77 -12.69 10.32 -10.48
C ASP A 77 -11.23 10.55 -10.05
N ALA A 78 -10.36 10.81 -11.03
CA ALA A 78 -8.95 11.11 -10.80
C ALA A 78 -8.74 12.27 -9.82
N ASP A 79 -9.60 13.29 -9.88
CA ASP A 79 -9.52 14.50 -9.06
C ASP A 79 -9.92 14.30 -7.58
N SER A 80 -10.50 13.14 -7.23
CA SER A 80 -10.97 12.88 -5.85
C SER A 80 -10.45 11.58 -5.23
N CYS A 81 -9.80 10.72 -6.03
CA CYS A 81 -9.35 9.41 -5.59
C CYS A 81 -8.31 9.47 -4.46
N VAL A 82 -7.39 10.44 -4.51
CA VAL A 82 -6.30 10.57 -3.53
C VAL A 82 -6.82 10.92 -2.15
N ASP A 83 -7.71 11.92 -2.04
CA ASP A 83 -8.30 12.31 -0.76
C ASP A 83 -9.06 11.17 -0.09
N ARG A 84 -9.76 10.35 -0.89
CA ARG A 84 -10.47 9.17 -0.39
C ARG A 84 -9.49 8.17 0.23
N VAL A 85 -8.39 7.85 -0.45
CA VAL A 85 -7.41 6.91 0.06
C VAL A 85 -6.70 7.44 1.30
N ILE A 86 -6.22 8.70 1.28
CA ILE A 86 -5.58 9.34 2.43
C ILE A 86 -6.50 9.30 3.65
N LYS A 87 -7.76 9.68 3.47
CA LYS A 87 -8.74 9.63 4.55
C LYS A 87 -8.96 8.21 5.06
N SER A 88 -9.11 7.24 4.15
CA SER A 88 -9.31 5.83 4.49
C SER A 88 -8.18 5.31 5.39
N VAL A 89 -6.93 5.53 5.00
CA VAL A 89 -5.77 5.02 5.77
C VAL A 89 -5.58 5.71 7.11
N GLN A 90 -5.95 7.00 7.21
CA GLN A 90 -5.89 7.75 8.47
C GLN A 90 -6.99 7.33 9.45
N GLU A 91 -8.14 6.88 8.94
CA GLU A 91 -9.27 6.40 9.75
C GLU A 91 -9.16 4.90 10.07
N HIS A 92 -8.50 4.14 9.18
CA HIS A 92 -8.48 2.68 9.20
C HIS A 92 -7.09 2.11 8.83
N GLU A 93 -6.31 1.75 9.85
CA GLU A 93 -5.00 1.08 9.69
C GLU A 93 -5.10 -0.23 8.87
N SER A 94 -6.23 -0.93 8.90
CA SER A 94 -6.48 -2.14 8.09
C SER A 94 -6.34 -1.90 6.59
N ASP A 95 -6.54 -0.66 6.14
CA ASP A 95 -6.43 -0.32 4.72
C ASP A 95 -4.97 -0.25 4.28
N ILE A 96 -4.05 0.13 5.19
CA ILE A 96 -2.61 0.03 4.96
C ILE A 96 -2.22 -1.45 4.73
N GLU A 97 -2.81 -2.38 5.49
CA GLU A 97 -2.56 -3.81 5.32
C GLU A 97 -3.04 -4.32 3.96
N MET A 98 -4.21 -3.86 3.51
CA MET A 98 -4.75 -4.18 2.18
C MET A 98 -3.81 -3.70 1.07
N TYR A 99 -3.28 -2.48 1.17
CA TYR A 99 -2.35 -1.94 0.17
C TYR A 99 -0.99 -2.65 0.20
N ALA A 100 -0.49 -3.04 1.37
CA ALA A 100 0.72 -3.85 1.47
C ALA A 100 0.60 -5.18 0.69
N GLN A 101 -0.58 -5.83 0.78
CA GLN A 101 -0.87 -7.06 0.04
C GLN A 101 -0.96 -6.83 -1.47
N SER A 102 -1.54 -5.70 -1.90
CA SER A 102 -1.75 -5.42 -3.31
C SER A 102 -0.50 -4.91 -4.03
N GLY A 103 0.46 -4.31 -3.33
CA GLY A 103 1.66 -3.72 -3.94
C GLY A 103 2.90 -4.61 -3.97
N SER A 104 3.00 -5.59 -3.08
CA SER A 104 4.19 -6.44 -2.99
C SER A 104 4.23 -7.53 -4.07
N ARG A 105 5.30 -7.55 -4.87
CA ARG A 105 5.70 -8.72 -5.69
C ARG A 105 6.09 -9.91 -4.79
N ALA A 106 6.53 -9.61 -3.57
CA ALA A 106 6.80 -10.55 -2.51
C ALA A 106 5.51 -10.91 -1.76
N ASN A 107 4.48 -11.37 -2.49
CA ASN A 107 3.35 -12.10 -1.89
C ASN A 107 3.77 -13.53 -1.43
N ARG A 108 5.02 -13.66 -0.98
CA ARG A 108 5.52 -14.69 -0.04
C ARG A 108 5.78 -14.11 1.35
N SER A 109 5.77 -12.79 1.50
CA SER A 109 5.80 -12.04 2.76
C SER A 109 4.39 -11.77 3.28
N THR A 110 3.47 -12.73 3.12
CA THR A 110 2.20 -12.88 3.87
C THR A 110 2.40 -12.91 5.40
N PHE A 111 3.58 -12.52 5.87
CA PHE A 111 4.16 -12.66 7.19
C PHE A 111 4.25 -11.34 7.95
N LEU A 112 4.20 -10.18 7.28
CA LEU A 112 4.60 -8.91 7.92
C LEU A 112 3.49 -8.19 8.70
N LEU A 113 2.21 -8.52 8.49
CA LEU A 113 1.08 -7.78 9.09
C LEU A 113 0.04 -8.67 9.81
N TYR A 114 0.33 -9.97 9.96
CA TYR A 114 -0.51 -10.88 10.77
C TYR A 114 0.33 -11.57 11.85
N PRO A 115 0.50 -10.95 13.04
CA PRO A 115 1.13 -11.64 14.17
C PRO A 115 0.41 -12.94 14.55
N GLU A 116 -0.91 -13.01 14.36
CA GLU A 116 -1.71 -14.19 14.72
C GLU A 116 -1.48 -15.39 13.79
N MET A 117 -1.19 -15.17 12.50
CA MET A 117 -0.88 -16.27 11.57
C MET A 117 0.52 -16.84 11.78
N MET A 118 1.46 -16.04 12.32
CA MET A 118 2.78 -16.50 12.74
C MET A 118 2.75 -17.34 14.02
N ARG A 119 1.93 -16.96 15.01
CA ARG A 119 1.78 -17.75 16.27
C ARG A 119 1.20 -19.14 16.02
N GLN A 120 0.28 -19.33 15.08
CA GLN A 120 -0.30 -20.65 14.82
C GLN A 120 0.60 -21.56 13.96
N ARG A 121 1.57 -21.02 13.22
CA ARG A 121 2.43 -21.82 12.33
C ARG A 121 3.71 -22.34 13.01
N TYR A 122 4.09 -21.81 14.17
CA TYR A 122 5.26 -22.24 14.96
C TYR A 122 4.93 -22.73 16.38
N VAL A 123 3.64 -22.79 16.77
CA VAL A 123 3.18 -23.50 17.98
C VAL A 123 2.46 -24.78 17.58
N ARG A 124 3.15 -25.63 16.83
CA ARG A 124 2.98 -27.08 16.81
C ARG A 124 4.35 -27.69 16.52
N GLU A 125 5.18 -27.74 17.55
CA GLU A 125 5.90 -28.92 18.04
C GLU A 125 6.69 -28.57 19.30
#